data_AF-F9F276-F1
#
_entry.id   AF-F9F276-F1
#
_cell.length_a   1.000
_cell.length_b   1.000
_cell.length_c   1.000
_cell.angle_alpha   90.00
_cell.angle_beta   90.00
_cell.angle_gamma   90.00
#
_symmetry.space_group_name_H-M   'P 1'
#
loop_
_entity.id
_entity.type
_entity.pdbx_description
1 polymer ?
#
loop_
_entity_poly.entity_id
_entity_poly.type
_entity_poly.pdbx_seq_one_letter_code
_entity_poly.pdbx_strand_id
1 'polypeptide(L)'
;MSMFRAKKLDLGCFVNVRTLRDHTKRKVFEAHETERQALRYIIRNTTLPPRVRAEAQLQLTQMHCYTRPTQIRNRCIMGGQGRGVLSDFKMTRAALRFLQSTSSNTASTSNEGKSEDQGDDLGLGKRVHDCGRDWGSRLPPPELLTSIPSDKKTRLDDLEDNLREQENLRLC
;
A
#
# COMPACT_ATOMS: atom_id res chain seq x y z
N MET A 1 -21.22 6.68 8.42
CA MET A 1 -20.28 6.68 7.26
C MET A 1 -19.02 5.93 7.68
N SER A 2 -18.43 5.08 6.84
CA SER A 2 -17.20 4.35 7.21
C SER A 2 -16.03 5.32 7.40
N MET A 3 -15.25 5.15 8.47
CA MET A 3 -14.18 6.05 8.92
C MET A 3 -13.18 6.47 7.81
N PHE A 4 -12.88 5.57 6.86
CA PHE A 4 -11.87 5.78 5.82
C PHE A 4 -12.39 6.26 4.47
N ARG A 5 -13.71 6.45 4.31
CA ARG A 5 -14.27 6.91 3.03
C ARG A 5 -14.17 8.43 2.94
N ALA A 6 -13.42 8.92 1.96
CA ALA A 6 -13.31 10.35 1.68
C ALA A 6 -14.70 10.97 1.39
N LYS A 7 -14.88 12.22 1.83
CA LYS A 7 -16.10 13.00 1.61
C LYS A 7 -16.24 13.43 0.14
N LYS A 8 -15.11 13.73 -0.51
CA LYS A 8 -15.00 14.02 -1.95
C LYS A 8 -14.50 12.79 -2.70
N LEU A 9 -14.97 12.61 -3.94
CA LEU A 9 -14.51 11.53 -4.81
C LEU A 9 -13.29 11.99 -5.60
N ASP A 10 -12.18 11.28 -5.45
CA ASP A 10 -10.91 11.58 -6.12
C ASP A 10 -10.61 10.60 -7.26
N LEU A 11 -11.64 10.00 -7.85
CA LEU A 11 -11.52 8.95 -8.87
C LEU A 11 -11.92 9.47 -10.26
N GLY A 12 -11.04 9.31 -11.25
CA GLY A 12 -11.33 9.56 -12.67
C GLY A 12 -11.74 8.32 -13.48
N CYS A 13 -11.90 7.17 -12.82
CA CYS A 13 -12.26 5.90 -13.45
C CYS A 13 -13.75 5.56 -13.27
N PHE A 14 -14.19 4.44 -13.85
CA PHE A 14 -15.57 3.97 -13.70
C PHE A 14 -15.93 3.74 -12.23
N VAL A 15 -16.92 4.49 -11.75
CA VAL A 15 -17.32 4.51 -10.35
C VAL A 15 -18.25 3.33 -10.05
N ASN A 16 -17.75 2.39 -9.24
CA ASN A 16 -18.52 1.28 -8.69
C ASN A 16 -18.30 1.23 -7.17
N VAL A 17 -19.29 0.79 -6.39
CA VAL A 17 -19.20 0.60 -4.93
C VAL A 17 -17.96 -0.21 -4.55
N ARG A 18 -17.66 -1.27 -5.31
CA ARG A 18 -16.50 -2.13 -5.05
C ARG A 18 -15.16 -1.46 -5.41
N THR A 19 -15.15 -0.66 -6.47
CA THR A 19 -13.96 0.13 -6.87
C THR A 19 -13.67 1.21 -5.85
N LEU A 20 -14.70 1.90 -5.37
CA LEU A 20 -14.56 2.93 -4.33
C LEU A 20 -13.99 2.36 -3.04
N ARG A 21 -14.49 1.20 -2.60
CA ARG A 21 -13.96 0.50 -1.42
C ARG A 21 -12.49 0.07 -1.64
N ASP A 22 -12.15 -0.45 -2.81
CA ASP A 22 -10.77 -0.87 -3.10
C ASP A 22 -9.82 0.32 -3.09
N HIS A 23 -10.23 1.45 -3.67
CA HIS A 23 -9.47 2.69 -3.65
C HIS A 23 -9.21 3.20 -2.22
N THR A 24 -10.23 3.18 -1.35
CA THR A 24 -10.04 3.56 0.06
C THR A 24 -9.05 2.64 0.78
N LYS A 25 -9.03 1.34 0.46
CA LYS A 25 -8.05 0.40 1.04
C LYS A 25 -6.63 0.73 0.60
N ARG A 26 -6.42 1.08 -0.67
CA ARG A 26 -5.09 1.44 -1.20
C ARG A 26 -4.53 2.68 -0.51
N LYS A 27 -5.33 3.72 -0.35
CA LYS A 27 -4.95 4.95 0.38
C LYS A 27 -4.59 4.68 1.84
N VAL A 28 -5.39 3.87 2.53
CA VAL A 28 -5.13 3.49 3.93
C VAL A 28 -3.89 2.62 4.04
N PHE A 29 -3.68 1.69 3.11
CA PHE A 29 -2.49 0.85 3.10
C PHE A 29 -1.21 1.68 2.91
N GLU A 30 -1.21 2.60 1.96
CA GLU A 30 -0.09 3.51 1.68
C GLU A 30 0.30 4.33 2.92
N ALA A 31 -0.68 4.84 3.67
CA ALA A 31 -0.44 5.61 4.88
C ALA A 31 0.13 4.80 6.07
N HIS A 32 -0.08 3.47 6.10
CA HIS A 32 0.28 2.60 7.22
C HIS A 32 1.25 1.47 6.83
N GLU A 33 1.87 1.57 5.65
CA GLU A 33 2.78 0.54 5.14
C GLU A 33 4.02 0.41 6.02
N THR A 34 4.66 1.54 6.34
CA THR A 34 5.89 1.61 7.15
C THR A 34 5.69 1.06 8.55
N GLU A 35 4.64 1.50 9.24
CA GLU A 35 4.26 1.03 10.57
C GLU A 35 4.07 -0.49 10.59
N ARG A 36 3.33 -1.02 9.61
CA ARG A 36 3.08 -2.47 9.53
C ARG A 36 4.35 -3.25 9.27
N GLN A 37 5.24 -2.73 8.42
CA GLN A 37 6.53 -3.36 8.12
C GLN A 37 7.45 -3.37 9.36
N ALA A 38 7.50 -2.27 10.12
CA ALA A 38 8.25 -2.20 11.38
C ALA A 38 7.76 -3.25 12.39
N LEU A 39 6.44 -3.35 12.60
CA LEU A 39 5.87 -4.37 13.50
C LEU A 39 6.22 -5.80 13.05
N ARG A 40 6.12 -6.09 11.75
CA ARG A 40 6.48 -7.40 11.20
C ARG A 40 7.97 -7.72 11.35
N TYR A 41 8.83 -6.73 11.26
CA TYR A 41 10.26 -6.88 11.50
C TYR A 41 10.53 -7.26 12.97
N ILE A 42 9.94 -6.51 13.91
CA ILE A 42 10.08 -6.77 15.36
C ILE A 42 9.62 -8.19 15.72
N ILE A 43 8.47 -8.63 15.21
CA ILE A 43 7.91 -9.97 15.49
C ILE A 43 8.85 -11.08 15.01
N ARG A 44 9.51 -10.89 13.87
CA ARG A 44 10.39 -11.90 13.25
C ARG A 44 11.80 -11.90 13.83
N ASN A 45 12.20 -10.82 14.52
CA ASN A 45 13.53 -10.71 15.07
C ASN A 45 13.67 -11.57 16.34
N THR A 46 14.53 -12.58 16.29
CA THR A 46 14.80 -13.50 17.41
C THR A 46 15.79 -12.94 18.43
N THR A 47 16.50 -11.84 18.12
CA THR A 47 17.43 -11.19 19.06
C THR A 47 16.71 -10.30 20.06
N LEU A 48 15.47 -9.90 19.77
CA LEU A 48 14.68 -9.05 20.66
C LEU A 48 14.00 -9.85 21.78
N PRO A 49 13.78 -9.24 22.96
CA PRO A 49 13.08 -9.89 24.07
C PRO A 49 11.68 -10.38 23.67
N PRO A 50 11.22 -11.53 24.21
CA PRO A 50 9.94 -12.12 23.84
C PRO A 50 8.74 -11.20 24.17
N ARG A 51 8.85 -10.37 25.22
CA ARG A 51 7.84 -9.38 25.61
C ARG A 51 7.58 -8.35 24.51
N VAL A 52 8.63 -7.74 23.97
CA VAL A 52 8.54 -6.74 22.89
C VAL A 52 7.89 -7.34 21.64
N ARG A 53 8.23 -8.58 21.30
CA ARG A 53 7.59 -9.29 20.16
C ARG A 53 6.10 -9.55 20.40
N ALA A 54 5.73 -9.92 21.62
CA ALA A 54 4.33 -10.14 21.99
C ALA A 54 3.52 -8.85 21.90
N GLU A 55 4.07 -7.74 22.38
CA GLU A 55 3.45 -6.41 22.28
C GLU A 55 3.30 -5.97 20.82
N ALA A 56 4.33 -6.14 19.98
CA ALA A 56 4.25 -5.85 18.54
C ALA A 56 3.20 -6.74 17.82
N GLN A 57 3.07 -8.00 18.23
CA GLN A 57 2.04 -8.91 17.71
C GLN A 57 0.62 -8.44 18.10
N LEU A 58 0.43 -7.96 19.33
CA LEU A 58 -0.86 -7.38 19.77
C LEU A 58 -1.19 -6.12 18.98
N GLN A 59 -0.23 -5.21 18.79
CA GLN A 59 -0.43 -4.01 17.99
C GLN A 59 -0.79 -4.36 16.53
N LEU A 60 -0.09 -5.32 15.93
CA LEU A 60 -0.36 -5.77 14.56
C LEU A 60 -1.77 -6.37 14.39
N THR A 61 -2.28 -7.06 15.42
CA THR A 61 -3.64 -7.63 15.38
C THR A 61 -4.73 -6.57 15.58
N GLN A 62 -4.46 -5.53 16.38
CA GLN A 62 -5.36 -4.39 16.60
C GLN A 62 -5.51 -3.49 15.36
N MET A 63 -4.52 -3.46 14.45
CA MET A 63 -4.60 -2.66 13.22
C MET A 63 -5.85 -3.00 12.37
N HIS A 64 -6.49 -1.97 11.82
CA HIS A 64 -7.71 -2.11 11.04
C HIS A 64 -7.53 -2.99 9.79
N CYS A 65 -8.56 -3.72 9.37
CA CYS A 65 -8.49 -4.69 8.27
C CYS A 65 -8.08 -4.07 6.91
N TYR A 66 -8.34 -2.78 6.66
CA TYR A 66 -7.96 -2.10 5.41
C TYR A 66 -6.46 -1.86 5.26
N THR A 67 -5.71 -1.90 6.37
CA THR A 67 -4.24 -1.81 6.35
C THR A 67 -3.59 -3.12 5.88
N ARG A 68 -4.36 -4.18 5.61
CA ARG A 68 -3.83 -5.48 5.19
C ARG A 68 -3.63 -5.51 3.67
N PRO A 69 -2.43 -5.86 3.16
CA PRO A 69 -2.19 -5.93 1.71
C PRO A 69 -3.05 -7.01 1.04
N THR A 70 -3.38 -8.09 1.75
CA THR A 70 -4.22 -9.20 1.25
C THR A 70 -5.65 -8.78 0.89
N GLN A 71 -6.11 -7.62 1.35
CA GLN A 71 -7.46 -7.11 1.09
C GLN A 71 -7.58 -6.35 -0.23
N ILE A 72 -6.45 -5.96 -0.84
CA ILE A 72 -6.40 -5.19 -2.08
C ILE A 72 -6.53 -6.16 -3.25
N ARG A 73 -7.43 -5.85 -4.20
CA ARG A 73 -7.59 -6.65 -5.43
C ARG A 73 -7.58 -5.76 -6.66
N ASN A 74 -6.94 -6.22 -7.72
CA ASN A 74 -6.93 -5.50 -8.99
C ASN A 74 -8.34 -5.50 -9.61
N ARG A 75 -8.76 -4.32 -10.07
CA ARG A 75 -10.07 -4.07 -10.70
C ARG A 75 -9.86 -3.34 -12.02
N CYS A 76 -10.74 -3.62 -12.97
CA CYS A 76 -10.77 -2.97 -14.26
C CYS A 76 -11.15 -1.49 -14.12
N ILE A 77 -10.36 -0.60 -14.72
CA ILE A 77 -10.57 0.86 -14.71
C ILE A 77 -11.86 1.24 -15.47
N MET A 78 -12.13 0.58 -16.60
CA MET A 78 -13.29 0.90 -17.45
C MET A 78 -14.59 0.26 -16.96
N GLY A 79 -14.54 -0.94 -16.40
CA GLY A 79 -15.74 -1.74 -16.08
C GLY A 79 -15.92 -2.12 -14.61
N GLY A 80 -14.97 -1.80 -13.73
CA GLY A 80 -15.02 -2.16 -12.30
C GLY A 80 -15.00 -3.66 -11.98
N GLN A 81 -14.88 -4.52 -13.00
CA GLN A 81 -14.82 -5.97 -12.85
C GLN A 81 -13.54 -6.39 -12.13
N GLY A 82 -13.65 -7.39 -11.25
CA GLY A 82 -12.53 -7.89 -10.45
C GLY A 82 -12.00 -9.25 -10.87
N ARG A 83 -12.40 -9.76 -12.04
CA ARG A 83 -11.96 -11.07 -12.57
C ARG A 83 -11.35 -10.87 -13.94
N GLY A 84 -10.33 -11.67 -14.27
CA GLY A 84 -9.66 -11.61 -15.57
C GLY A 84 -9.02 -10.25 -15.86
N VAL A 85 -8.57 -9.55 -14.82
CA VAL A 85 -7.85 -8.27 -14.94
C VAL A 85 -6.38 -8.56 -15.21
N LEU A 86 -5.86 -7.98 -16.28
CA LEU A 86 -4.43 -8.02 -16.59
C LEU A 86 -3.74 -6.88 -15.84
N SER A 87 -2.64 -7.18 -15.14
CA SER A 87 -1.89 -6.22 -14.29
C SER A 87 -1.41 -5.02 -15.08
N ASP A 88 -0.86 -5.27 -16.25
CA ASP A 88 -0.10 -4.30 -17.04
C ASP A 88 -1.03 -3.19 -17.58
N PHE A 89 -2.21 -3.59 -18.03
CA PHE A 89 -3.23 -2.67 -18.58
C PHE A 89 -4.28 -2.24 -17.56
N LYS A 90 -4.35 -2.87 -16.38
CA LYS A 90 -5.39 -2.66 -15.36
C LYS A 90 -6.82 -2.77 -15.92
N MET A 91 -7.02 -3.60 -16.94
CA MET A 91 -8.28 -3.81 -17.64
C MET A 91 -8.62 -5.29 -17.72
N THR A 92 -9.89 -5.63 -17.91
CA THR A 92 -10.28 -7.02 -18.15
C THR A 92 -9.88 -7.47 -19.54
N ARG A 93 -9.63 -8.78 -19.71
CA ARG A 93 -9.36 -9.39 -21.02
C ARG A 93 -10.41 -9.06 -22.07
N ALA A 94 -11.69 -9.02 -21.70
CA ALA A 94 -12.77 -8.69 -22.62
C ALA A 94 -12.74 -7.21 -23.03
N ALA A 95 -12.54 -6.30 -22.08
CA ALA A 95 -12.42 -4.87 -22.36
C ALA A 95 -11.20 -4.56 -23.24
N LEU A 96 -10.07 -5.21 -22.97
CA LEU A 96 -8.85 -5.05 -23.78
C LEU A 96 -9.08 -5.52 -25.22
N ARG A 97 -9.75 -6.66 -25.43
CA ARG A 97 -10.08 -7.15 -26.78
C ARG A 97 -10.98 -6.20 -27.54
N PHE A 98 -11.98 -5.63 -26.88
CA PHE A 98 -12.87 -4.63 -27.49
C PHE A 98 -12.12 -3.36 -27.90
N LEU A 99 -11.17 -2.90 -27.07
CA LEU A 99 -10.30 -1.77 -27.40
C LEU A 99 -9.36 -2.07 -28.58
N GLN A 100 -8.85 -3.29 -28.68
CA GLN A 100 -8.00 -3.71 -29.79
C GLN A 100 -8.78 -3.75 -31.11
N SER A 101 -10.03 -4.25 -31.10
CA SER A 101 -10.87 -4.27 -32.31
C SER A 101 -11.33 -2.88 -32.76
N THR A 102 -11.35 -1.91 -31.84
CA THR A 102 -11.76 -0.53 -32.16
C THR A 102 -10.58 0.34 -32.60
N SER A 103 -9.38 0.10 -32.06
CA SER A 103 -8.15 0.83 -32.42
C SER A 103 -7.56 0.46 -33.80
N SER A 104 -7.88 -0.71 -34.35
CA SER A 104 -7.51 -1.05 -35.74
C SER A 104 -8.20 -0.17 -36.79
N ASN A 105 -9.20 0.63 -36.42
CA ASN A 105 -9.94 1.50 -37.32
C ASN A 105 -9.47 2.97 -37.27
N THR A 106 -8.45 3.31 -36.47
CA THR A 106 -7.88 4.66 -36.38
C THR A 106 -6.40 4.65 -36.77
N ALA A 107 -6.12 4.27 -38.02
CA ALA A 107 -4.84 4.52 -38.69
C ALA A 107 -5.04 5.56 -39.80
N SER A 108 -5.51 6.76 -39.45
CA SER A 108 -5.48 7.93 -40.33
C SER A 108 -5.75 9.21 -39.52
N THR A 109 -4.71 9.73 -38.89
CA THR A 109 -4.29 11.15 -38.98
C THR A 109 -3.14 11.35 -38.00
N SER A 110 -1.94 11.23 -38.55
CA SER A 110 -0.82 12.05 -38.15
C SER A 110 -1.26 13.51 -38.08
N ASN A 111 -1.14 14.12 -36.91
CA ASN A 111 -0.67 15.49 -36.84
C ASN A 111 0.19 15.66 -35.60
N GLU A 112 1.45 15.99 -35.88
CA GLU A 112 2.44 16.43 -34.93
C GLU A 112 1.91 17.64 -34.17
N GLY A 113 1.88 17.51 -32.85
CA GLY A 113 1.76 18.59 -31.90
C GLY A 113 2.78 18.34 -30.80
N LYS A 114 4.04 18.70 -31.07
CA LYS A 114 5.05 18.87 -30.02
C LYS A 114 4.58 20.00 -29.10
N SER A 115 4.17 19.65 -27.90
CA SER A 115 4.29 20.53 -26.74
C SER A 115 5.17 19.79 -25.72
N GLU A 116 6.45 20.11 -25.76
CA GLU A 116 7.29 20.04 -24.56
C GLU A 116 6.62 20.95 -23.53
N ASP A 117 6.19 20.37 -22.41
CA ASP A 117 6.02 21.11 -21.17
C ASP A 117 6.41 20.20 -20.02
N GLN A 118 7.53 20.60 -19.41
CA GLN A 118 8.01 20.43 -18.05
C GLN A 118 7.31 19.41 -17.15
N GLY A 119 8.15 18.55 -16.57
CA GLY A 119 7.75 17.42 -15.76
C GLY A 119 7.07 17.75 -14.44
N ASP A 120 6.24 16.81 -14.03
CA ASP A 120 6.11 16.41 -12.65
C ASP A 120 6.22 14.89 -12.64
N ASP A 121 7.32 14.40 -12.05
CA ASP A 121 7.52 13.01 -11.69
C ASP A 121 6.28 12.48 -10.98
N LEU A 122 5.40 11.78 -11.70
CA LEU A 122 4.47 10.84 -11.10
C LEU A 122 5.29 9.64 -10.63
N GLY A 123 6.06 9.84 -9.56
CA GLY A 123 6.67 8.83 -8.70
C GLY A 123 5.61 7.98 -7.97
N LEU A 124 4.46 7.75 -8.58
CA LEU A 124 3.38 6.95 -8.06
C LEU A 124 3.58 5.49 -8.49
N GLY A 125 4.35 4.80 -7.66
CA GLY A 125 3.93 3.48 -7.21
C GLY A 125 4.12 2.33 -8.20
N LYS A 126 5.36 2.10 -8.65
CA LYS A 126 5.77 0.73 -9.05
C LYS A 126 5.71 -0.28 -7.89
N ARG A 127 5.58 0.18 -6.63
CA ARG A 127 5.54 -0.70 -5.45
C ARG A 127 4.24 -1.47 -5.22
N VAL A 128 3.08 -0.95 -5.65
CA VAL A 128 1.78 -1.58 -5.29
C VAL A 128 1.28 -2.58 -6.36
N HIS A 129 1.85 -2.54 -7.57
CA HIS A 129 1.53 -3.47 -8.65
C HIS A 129 2.05 -4.89 -8.42
N ASP A 130 3.14 -5.02 -7.67
CA ASP A 130 3.82 -6.28 -7.36
C ASP A 130 3.48 -6.84 -5.97
N CYS A 131 2.32 -6.52 -5.41
CA CYS A 131 1.94 -7.05 -4.09
C CYS A 131 1.60 -8.57 -4.11
N GLY A 132 1.82 -9.26 -5.23
CA GLY A 132 1.46 -10.65 -5.49
C GLY A 132 2.57 -11.70 -5.40
N ARG A 133 3.82 -11.36 -5.08
CA ARG A 133 4.90 -12.35 -4.94
C ARG A 133 5.75 -12.12 -3.70
N ASP A 134 5.56 -13.02 -2.74
CA ASP A 134 6.48 -13.32 -1.64
C ASP A 134 6.84 -12.19 -0.65
N TRP A 135 5.88 -11.80 0.19
CA TRP A 135 6.15 -11.02 1.42
C TRP A 135 6.65 -11.90 2.59
N GLY A 136 6.90 -13.19 2.34
CA GLY A 136 7.36 -14.16 3.34
C GLY A 136 8.83 -13.96 3.69
N SER A 137 9.65 -13.61 2.70
CA SER A 137 11.09 -13.89 2.74
C SER A 137 12.01 -12.66 2.78
N ARG A 138 11.54 -11.45 2.39
CA ARG A 138 12.34 -10.23 2.48
C ARG A 138 12.06 -9.48 3.78
N LEU A 139 13.02 -9.53 4.70
CA LEU A 139 13.17 -8.50 5.73
C LEU A 139 13.29 -7.14 5.02
N PRO A 140 12.55 -6.10 5.46
CA PRO A 140 12.71 -4.77 4.88
C PRO A 140 14.15 -4.27 5.12
N PRO A 141 14.74 -3.52 4.18
CA PRO A 141 16.04 -2.90 4.40
C PRO A 141 15.97 -1.95 5.62
N PRO A 142 17.03 -1.88 6.44
CA PRO A 142 17.06 -1.11 7.69
C PRO A 142 16.80 0.40 7.51
N GLU A 143 16.91 0.92 6.28
CA GLU A 143 16.66 2.32 5.95
C GLU A 143 15.19 2.77 6.07
N LEU A 144 14.24 1.84 6.22
CA LEU A 144 12.80 2.17 6.37
C LEU A 144 12.39 2.53 7.81
N LEU A 145 13.31 2.46 8.77
CA LEU A 145 13.08 2.83 10.17
C LEU A 145 13.24 4.34 10.43
N THR A 146 13.85 5.10 9.51
CA THR A 146 14.12 6.54 9.68
C THR A 146 12.96 7.43 9.22
N SER A 147 11.90 6.87 8.63
CA SER A 147 10.77 7.62 8.09
C SER A 147 9.48 7.42 8.88
N ILE A 148 9.55 7.20 10.20
CA ILE A 148 8.38 7.24 11.08
C ILE A 148 8.13 8.72 11.41
N PRO A 149 7.00 9.33 11.01
CA PRO A 149 6.67 10.70 11.40
C PRO A 149 6.64 10.82 12.93
N SER A 150 7.31 11.85 13.46
CA SER A 150 7.50 12.10 14.90
C SER A 150 6.20 12.08 15.71
N ASP A 151 5.07 12.36 15.09
CA ASP A 151 3.74 12.40 15.73
C ASP A 151 3.22 11.03 16.17
N LYS A 152 3.76 9.92 15.63
CA LYS A 152 3.38 8.53 15.98
C LYS A 152 4.43 7.82 16.82
N LYS A 153 5.48 8.55 17.22
CA LYS A 153 6.65 8.05 17.95
C LYS A 153 6.34 7.71 19.42
N THR A 154 5.25 8.25 19.96
CA THR A 154 4.83 8.20 21.36
C THR A 154 4.53 6.81 21.95
N ARG A 155 4.68 5.70 21.20
CA ARG A 155 4.50 4.33 21.73
C ARG A 155 5.68 3.39 21.43
N LEU A 156 6.57 3.78 20.51
CA LEU A 156 7.86 3.13 20.30
C LEU A 156 8.92 3.74 21.22
N ASP A 157 8.81 5.04 21.53
CA ASP A 157 9.61 5.68 22.58
C ASP A 157 9.32 5.05 23.96
N ASP A 158 8.07 4.69 24.28
CA ASP A 158 7.71 3.94 25.50
C ASP A 158 8.41 2.56 25.60
N LEU A 159 8.69 1.93 24.46
CA LEU A 159 9.39 0.64 24.40
C LEU A 159 10.91 0.82 24.58
N GLU A 160 11.48 1.89 24.04
CA GLU A 160 12.88 2.27 24.28
C GLU A 160 13.10 2.68 25.75
N ASP A 161 12.15 3.40 26.36
CA ASP A 161 12.19 3.75 27.78
C ASP A 161 12.03 2.52 28.69
N ASN A 162 11.15 1.58 28.35
CA ASN A 162 11.06 0.29 29.07
C ASN A 162 12.36 -0.54 28.97
N LEU A 163 13.04 -0.54 27.82
CA LEU A 163 14.32 -1.23 27.66
C LEU A 163 15.43 -0.54 28.47
N ARG A 164 15.47 0.80 28.51
CA ARG A 164 16.39 1.57 29.36
C ARG A 164 16.14 1.34 30.86
N GLU A 165 14.89 1.24 31.28
CA GLU A 165 14.55 0.87 32.67
C GLU A 165 15.01 -0.55 33.02
N GLN A 166 14.86 -1.51 32.10
CA GLN A 166 15.35 -2.89 32.32
C GLN A 166 16.88 -2.97 32.37
N GLU A 167 17.59 -2.15 31.60
CA GLU A 167 19.06 -2.08 31.64
C GLU A 167 19.57 -1.42 32.93
N ASN A 168 18.93 -0.34 33.40
CA ASN A 168 19.28 0.31 34.66
C ASN A 168 19.01 -0.58 35.89
N LEU A 169 17.97 -1.42 35.85
CA LEU A 169 17.70 -2.42 36.90
C LEU A 169 18.69 -3.60 36.91
N ARG A 170 19.48 -3.79 35.85
CA ARG A 170 20.58 -4.79 35.81
C ARG A 170 21.93 -4.22 36.23
N LEU A 171 22.04 -2.90 36.38
CA LEU A 171 23.27 -2.17 36.71
C LEU A 171 23.33 -1.67 38.17
N CYS A 172 22.25 -1.83 38.95
CA CYS A 172 22.21 -1.70 40.41
C CYS A 172 22.26 -3.09 41.07
#